data_AF-A0A9W8BEB9-F1
#
_entry.id   AF-A0A9W8BEB9-F1
#
_cell.length_a   1.000
_cell.length_b   1.000
_cell.length_c   1.000
_cell.angle_alpha   90.00
_cell.angle_beta   90.00
_cell.angle_gamma   90.00
#
_symmetry.space_group_name_H-M   'P 1'
#
loop_
_entity.id
_entity.type
_entity.pdbx_description
1 polymer ?
#
loop_
_entity_poly.entity_id
_entity_poly.type
_entity_poly.pdbx_seq_one_letter_code
_entity_poly.pdbx_strand_id
1 'polypeptide(L)'
;TDSQVPVHAEVAIQDWDCPEAFDMTRLVDEIRKTRGQLEHSGDPNCKEIYGIRNNHASQWANPPEDVDQLISAAALASIKQLVLEQLNVHDTSQVPFTIILVDGILLFHDGDITPRQYPGAECDAGVFICAQYGTLKARRESRTAYSTVEGIWTDPAGYFDVIVWPNFIKYHSSFVAANPELATRIATNGSVVNTPDLWKDKVIVCSSETPAEDTLRQCVKAVIEMWRSRAKSARD
;
A
#
# COMPACT_ATOMS: atom_id res chain seq x y z
N THR A 1 -4.85 20.03 8.63
CA THR A 1 -4.30 20.26 9.98
C THR A 1 -4.72 19.10 10.85
N ASP A 2 -4.05 18.86 11.97
CA ASP A 2 -4.40 17.74 12.85
C ASP A 2 -5.79 17.95 13.45
N SER A 3 -6.19 19.20 13.65
CA SER A 3 -7.55 19.61 14.04
C SER A 3 -8.67 19.26 13.05
N GLN A 4 -8.34 18.92 11.79
CA GLN A 4 -9.33 18.50 10.78
C GLN A 4 -9.59 17.00 10.79
N VAL A 5 -8.79 16.22 11.52
CA VAL A 5 -9.01 14.77 11.66
C VAL A 5 -10.37 14.55 12.35
N PRO A 6 -11.25 13.74 11.76
CA PRO A 6 -12.59 13.52 12.31
C PRO A 6 -12.52 12.89 13.70
N VAL A 7 -13.56 13.08 14.50
CA VAL A 7 -13.66 12.50 15.83
C VAL A 7 -14.64 11.33 15.78
N HIS A 8 -14.21 10.16 16.24
CA HIS A 8 -15.05 8.98 16.34
C HIS A 8 -16.25 9.27 17.26
N ALA A 9 -17.47 9.14 16.72
CA ALA A 9 -18.69 9.64 17.35
C ALA A 9 -18.97 9.03 18.74
N GLU A 10 -18.63 7.76 18.95
CA GLU A 10 -18.96 7.04 20.18
C GLU A 10 -17.94 7.24 21.30
N VAL A 11 -16.65 7.37 20.97
CA VAL A 11 -15.56 7.40 21.96
C VAL A 11 -14.87 8.76 22.06
N ALA A 12 -15.28 9.73 21.24
CA ALA A 12 -14.79 11.11 21.24
C ALA A 12 -13.25 11.22 21.09
N ILE A 13 -12.65 10.31 20.33
CA ILE A 13 -11.21 10.28 20.01
C ILE A 13 -11.03 10.57 18.52
N GLN A 14 -9.97 11.29 18.13
CA GLN A 14 -9.64 11.52 16.71
C GLN A 14 -9.40 10.20 15.98
N ASP A 15 -10.05 10.03 14.84
CA ASP A 15 -9.97 8.85 13.99
C ASP A 15 -8.99 9.10 12.83
N TRP A 16 -7.75 8.65 13.02
CA TRP A 16 -6.67 8.75 12.04
C TRP A 16 -6.69 7.62 11.00
N ASP A 17 -7.60 6.66 11.12
CA ASP A 17 -7.60 5.42 10.33
C ASP A 17 -8.87 5.32 9.46
N CYS A 18 -9.42 6.47 9.04
CA CYS A 18 -10.57 6.60 8.14
C CYS A 18 -10.24 7.45 6.90
N PRO A 19 -10.93 7.28 5.75
CA PRO A 19 -10.68 8.05 4.54
C PRO A 19 -10.72 9.57 4.72
N GLU A 20 -11.61 10.05 5.58
CA GLU A 20 -11.81 11.47 5.88
C GLU A 20 -10.61 12.11 6.61
N ALA A 21 -9.72 11.31 7.19
CA ALA A 21 -8.46 11.79 7.77
C ALA A 21 -7.39 12.10 6.71
N PHE A 22 -7.62 11.75 5.43
CA PHE A 22 -6.65 11.90 4.35
C PHE A 22 -7.20 12.77 3.21
N ASP A 23 -6.31 13.53 2.57
CA ASP A 23 -6.59 14.22 1.31
C ASP A 23 -6.44 13.25 0.13
N MET A 24 -7.43 12.38 -0.05
CA MET A 24 -7.43 11.34 -1.10
C MET A 24 -7.38 11.95 -2.50
N THR A 25 -8.06 13.09 -2.71
CA THR A 25 -8.06 13.82 -3.99
C THR A 25 -6.66 14.28 -4.36
N ARG A 26 -5.95 14.91 -3.42
CA ARG A 26 -4.58 15.34 -3.65
C ARG A 26 -3.65 14.17 -3.95
N LEU A 27 -3.79 13.04 -3.24
CA LEU A 27 -2.99 11.85 -3.51
C LEU A 27 -3.22 11.34 -4.94
N VAL A 28 -4.47 11.24 -5.39
CA VAL A 28 -4.82 10.87 -6.77
C VAL A 28 -4.22 11.83 -7.80
N ASP A 29 -4.33 13.14 -7.56
CA ASP A 29 -3.80 14.16 -8.47
C ASP A 29 -2.26 14.12 -8.55
N GLU A 30 -1.57 13.89 -7.43
CA GLU A 30 -0.11 13.71 -7.44
C GLU A 30 0.31 12.44 -8.19
N ILE A 31 -0.40 11.30 -8.01
CA ILE A 31 -0.12 10.07 -8.78
C ILE A 31 -0.25 10.34 -10.28
N ARG A 32 -1.35 10.98 -10.71
CA ARG A 32 -1.59 11.32 -12.12
C ARG A 32 -0.55 12.27 -12.67
N LYS A 33 -0.18 13.30 -11.91
CA LYS A 33 0.84 14.27 -12.29
C LYS A 33 2.21 13.62 -12.42
N THR A 34 2.64 12.81 -11.46
CA THR A 34 3.92 12.10 -11.52
C THR A 34 3.95 11.12 -12.69
N ARG A 35 2.88 10.35 -12.92
CA ARG A 35 2.75 9.49 -14.10
C ARG A 35 2.90 10.31 -15.39
N GLY A 36 2.13 11.39 -15.53
CA GLY A 36 2.17 12.25 -16.70
C GLY A 36 3.56 12.82 -16.97
N GLN A 37 4.28 13.26 -15.93
CA GLN A 37 5.65 13.76 -16.05
C GLN A 37 6.63 12.68 -16.53
N LEU A 38 6.53 11.45 -16.01
CA LEU A 38 7.35 10.32 -16.44
C LEU A 38 7.05 9.88 -17.87
N GLU A 39 5.78 9.92 -18.29
CA GLU A 39 5.38 9.60 -19.66
C GLU A 39 5.85 10.68 -20.65
N HIS A 40 5.80 11.96 -20.27
CA HIS A 40 6.23 13.08 -21.12
C HIS A 40 7.74 13.24 -21.22
N SER A 41 8.49 12.92 -20.17
CA SER A 41 9.96 13.04 -20.20
C SER A 41 10.57 12.15 -21.27
N GLY A 42 9.92 11.00 -21.58
CA GLY A 42 10.44 9.98 -22.51
C GLY A 42 11.75 9.34 -22.05
N ASP A 43 12.32 9.80 -20.94
CA ASP A 43 13.54 9.32 -20.33
C ASP A 43 13.18 8.55 -19.05
N PRO A 44 13.29 7.20 -19.06
CA PRO A 44 13.04 6.38 -17.88
C PRO A 44 14.01 6.66 -16.73
N ASN A 45 15.10 7.40 -16.98
CA ASN A 45 16.12 7.81 -16.01
C ASN A 45 16.06 9.31 -15.69
N CYS A 46 14.94 9.98 -15.93
CA CYS A 46 14.77 11.40 -15.63
C CYS A 46 15.10 11.70 -14.15
N LYS A 47 16.31 12.24 -13.92
CA LYS A 47 16.88 12.46 -12.57
C LYS A 47 16.11 13.47 -11.74
N GLU A 48 15.29 14.31 -12.38
CA GLU A 48 14.42 15.27 -11.69
C GLU A 48 13.26 14.59 -10.96
N ILE A 49 12.85 13.39 -11.40
CA ILE A 49 11.71 12.64 -10.83
C ILE A 49 12.20 11.41 -10.05
N TYR A 50 13.39 10.90 -10.36
CA TYR A 50 13.98 9.75 -9.68
C TYR A 50 14.37 10.06 -8.23
N GLY A 51 13.86 9.28 -7.29
CA GLY A 51 14.22 9.39 -5.86
C GLY A 51 13.46 10.46 -5.08
N ILE A 52 12.43 11.09 -5.67
CA ILE A 52 11.51 11.95 -4.91
C ILE A 52 10.75 11.11 -3.89
N ARG A 53 10.78 11.53 -2.62
CA ARG A 53 9.97 10.97 -1.54
C ARG A 53 9.00 12.04 -1.06
N ASN A 54 7.73 11.89 -1.42
CA ASN A 54 6.66 12.76 -0.93
C ASN A 54 5.88 12.04 0.16
N ASN A 55 5.80 12.66 1.33
CA ASN A 55 5.07 12.13 2.47
C ASN A 55 3.81 12.97 2.69
N HIS A 56 2.66 12.32 2.62
CA HIS A 56 1.35 12.97 2.72
C HIS A 56 0.54 12.52 3.95
N ALA A 57 1.17 11.74 4.84
CA ALA A 57 0.57 11.19 6.04
C ALA A 57 1.53 11.29 7.23
N SER A 58 0.99 11.07 8.43
CA SER A 58 1.79 10.95 9.65
C SER A 58 2.78 9.80 9.54
N GLN A 59 3.92 9.95 10.20
CA GLN A 59 5.00 8.97 10.17
C GLN A 59 5.21 8.34 11.52
N TRP A 60 5.62 7.08 11.55
CA TRP A 60 6.13 6.51 12.79
C TRP A 60 7.32 7.36 13.24
N ALA A 61 7.23 7.97 14.43
CA ALA A 61 8.25 8.89 14.92
C ALA A 61 9.60 8.20 15.17
N ASN A 62 9.57 6.91 15.55
CA ASN A 62 10.75 6.12 15.90
C ASN A 62 10.66 4.73 15.26
N PRO A 63 10.80 4.62 13.92
CA PRO A 63 10.82 3.32 13.27
C PRO A 63 12.09 2.54 13.68
N PRO A 64 12.09 1.20 13.66
CA PRO A 64 13.27 0.40 13.98
C PRO A 64 14.42 0.74 13.01
N GLU A 65 15.63 0.90 13.54
CA GLU A 65 16.83 1.26 12.76
C GLU A 65 17.33 0.12 11.84
N ASP A 66 16.83 -1.10 12.05
CA ASP A 66 17.32 -2.33 11.42
C ASP A 66 16.37 -2.90 10.35
N VAL A 67 15.31 -2.18 9.96
CA VAL A 67 14.37 -2.64 8.91
C VAL A 67 15.11 -2.98 7.60
N ASP A 68 16.11 -2.19 7.23
CA ASP A 68 16.93 -2.41 6.04
C ASP A 68 17.83 -3.66 6.15
N GLN A 69 18.04 -4.20 7.36
CA GLN A 69 18.82 -5.41 7.59
C GLN A 69 17.99 -6.70 7.46
N LEU A 70 16.66 -6.60 7.34
CA LEU A 70 15.77 -7.75 7.16
C LEU A 70 15.99 -8.46 5.82
N ILE A 71 16.60 -7.79 4.84
CA ILE A 71 16.91 -8.37 3.53
C ILE A 71 18.42 -8.31 3.32
N SER A 72 19.04 -9.49 3.22
CA SER A 72 20.49 -9.58 3.01
C SER A 72 20.91 -9.02 1.64
N ALA A 73 22.16 -8.55 1.54
CA ALA A 73 22.73 -8.12 0.27
C ALA A 73 22.70 -9.24 -0.80
N ALA A 74 22.86 -10.50 -0.38
CA ALA A 74 22.77 -11.67 -1.26
C ALA A 74 21.34 -11.89 -1.78
N ALA A 75 20.32 -11.71 -0.93
CA ALA A 75 18.91 -11.76 -1.32
C ALA A 75 18.59 -10.67 -2.35
N LEU A 76 19.03 -9.43 -2.10
CA LEU A 76 18.86 -8.32 -3.05
C LEU A 76 19.56 -8.60 -4.38
N ALA A 77 20.79 -9.15 -4.37
CA ALA A 77 21.50 -9.52 -5.58
C ALA A 77 20.76 -10.62 -6.36
N SER A 78 20.23 -11.65 -5.66
CA SER A 78 19.42 -12.70 -6.27
C SER A 78 18.15 -12.15 -6.92
N ILE A 79 17.46 -11.21 -6.27
CA ILE A 79 16.25 -10.59 -6.80
C ILE A 79 16.56 -9.70 -8.01
N LYS A 80 17.66 -8.93 -7.99
CA LYS A 80 18.12 -8.18 -9.16
C LYS A 80 18.40 -9.11 -10.35
N GLN A 81 19.10 -10.21 -10.11
CA GLN A 81 19.38 -11.19 -11.14
C GLN A 81 18.08 -11.80 -11.72
N LEU A 82 17.11 -12.12 -10.86
CA LEU A 82 15.79 -12.58 -11.29
C LEU A 82 15.10 -11.57 -12.21
N VAL A 83 15.16 -10.26 -11.91
CA VAL A 83 14.58 -9.21 -12.76
C VAL A 83 15.22 -9.20 -14.14
N LEU A 84 16.56 -9.22 -14.20
CA LEU A 84 17.31 -9.20 -15.46
C LEU A 84 16.97 -10.42 -16.33
N GLU A 85 16.94 -11.62 -15.72
CA GLU A 85 16.60 -12.86 -16.40
C GLU A 85 15.15 -12.86 -16.92
N GLN A 86 14.20 -12.46 -16.09
CA GLN A 86 12.79 -12.44 -16.47
C GLN A 86 12.50 -11.40 -17.57
N LEU A 87 13.21 -10.28 -17.58
CA LEU A 87 13.06 -9.27 -18.62
C LEU A 87 13.92 -9.53 -19.86
N ASN A 88 14.78 -10.57 -19.82
CA ASN A 88 15.76 -10.88 -20.85
C ASN A 88 16.64 -9.66 -21.19
N VAL A 89 17.18 -9.03 -20.15
CA VAL A 89 18.08 -7.88 -20.23
C VAL A 89 19.37 -8.17 -19.45
N HIS A 90 20.43 -7.43 -19.75
CA HIS A 90 21.75 -7.64 -19.14
C HIS A 90 22.13 -6.59 -18.11
N ASP A 91 21.45 -5.43 -18.13
CA ASP A 91 21.71 -4.32 -17.24
C ASP A 91 20.41 -3.66 -16.78
N THR A 92 20.39 -3.11 -15.56
CA THR A 92 19.21 -2.46 -15.00
C THR A 92 18.77 -1.22 -15.78
N SER A 93 19.67 -0.56 -16.51
CA SER A 93 19.34 0.55 -17.42
C SER A 93 18.50 0.12 -18.63
N GLN A 94 18.43 -1.18 -18.92
CA GLN A 94 17.64 -1.75 -20.01
C GLN A 94 16.23 -2.16 -19.55
N VAL A 95 15.89 -2.00 -18.27
CA VAL A 95 14.54 -2.26 -17.76
C VAL A 95 13.56 -1.32 -18.49
N PRO A 96 12.55 -1.86 -19.19
CA PRO A 96 11.76 -1.09 -20.17
C PRO A 96 10.56 -0.36 -19.54
N PHE A 97 10.61 -0.10 -18.23
CA PHE A 97 9.54 0.58 -17.51
C PHE A 97 10.07 1.26 -16.24
N THR A 98 9.32 2.28 -15.81
CA THR A 98 9.53 2.96 -14.54
C THR A 98 8.43 2.54 -13.56
N ILE A 99 8.77 2.43 -12.27
CA ILE A 99 7.82 2.09 -11.21
C ILE A 99 7.57 3.34 -10.37
N ILE A 100 6.29 3.64 -10.11
CA ILE A 100 5.87 4.55 -9.04
C ILE A 100 5.37 3.65 -7.89
N LEU A 101 5.99 3.77 -6.72
CA LEU A 101 5.51 3.10 -5.51
C LEU A 101 4.59 4.04 -4.74
N VAL A 102 3.35 3.60 -4.53
CA VAL A 102 2.37 4.28 -3.69
C VAL A 102 2.11 3.36 -2.51
N ASP A 103 2.33 3.86 -1.30
CA ASP A 103 2.10 3.12 -0.05
C ASP A 103 1.08 3.87 0.82
N GLY A 104 0.24 3.11 1.52
CA GLY A 104 -0.84 3.66 2.34
C GLY A 104 -1.80 2.60 2.86
N ILE A 105 -2.36 2.86 4.04
CA ILE A 105 -3.25 1.93 4.75
C ILE A 105 -4.68 1.86 4.19
N LEU A 106 -5.05 2.76 3.28
CA LEU A 106 -6.42 2.89 2.70
C LEU A 106 -6.39 2.99 1.17
N LEU A 107 -5.35 2.50 0.49
CA LEU A 107 -5.26 2.61 -0.98
C LEU A 107 -6.39 1.85 -1.70
N PHE A 108 -6.84 0.74 -1.12
CA PHE A 108 -7.87 -0.16 -1.66
C PHE A 108 -9.17 -0.10 -0.86
N HIS A 109 -9.47 1.05 -0.25
CA HIS A 109 -10.65 1.18 0.59
C HIS A 109 -11.97 1.19 -0.20
N ASP A 110 -13.03 0.75 0.47
CA ASP A 110 -14.42 0.86 0.07
C ASP A 110 -14.83 2.34 0.12
N GLY A 111 -14.81 3.01 -1.03
CA GLY A 111 -15.32 4.37 -1.20
C GLY A 111 -16.68 4.38 -1.90
N ASP A 112 -17.33 5.56 -1.91
CA ASP A 112 -18.43 5.82 -2.83
C ASP A 112 -17.97 5.44 -4.24
N ILE A 113 -18.70 4.53 -4.87
CA ILE A 113 -18.32 3.79 -6.08
C ILE A 113 -18.44 4.70 -7.32
N THR A 114 -18.00 5.95 -7.23
CA THR A 114 -17.62 6.75 -8.39
C THR A 114 -16.25 6.23 -8.83
N PRO A 115 -16.12 5.58 -10.01
CA PRO A 115 -14.95 4.76 -10.37
C PRO A 115 -13.60 5.49 -10.52
N ARG A 116 -13.43 6.75 -10.06
CA ARG A 116 -12.34 7.64 -10.49
C ARG A 116 -11.73 8.52 -9.39
N GLN A 117 -12.01 8.26 -8.10
CA GLN A 117 -11.57 9.16 -7.02
C GLN A 117 -10.91 8.48 -5.82
N TYR A 118 -10.45 7.23 -5.93
CA TYR A 118 -9.63 6.62 -4.86
C TYR A 118 -8.25 6.19 -5.39
N PRO A 119 -7.19 6.22 -4.53
CA PRO A 119 -5.80 6.05 -4.97
C PRO A 119 -5.53 4.74 -5.70
N GLY A 120 -6.11 3.63 -5.23
CA GLY A 120 -5.92 2.31 -5.83
C GLY A 120 -6.32 2.28 -7.31
N ALA A 121 -7.39 2.98 -7.70
CA ALA A 121 -7.87 3.04 -9.09
C ALA A 121 -6.82 3.60 -10.07
N GLU A 122 -5.89 4.41 -9.58
CA GLU A 122 -4.78 4.93 -10.37
C GLU A 122 -3.64 3.93 -10.53
N CYS A 123 -3.56 2.88 -9.71
CA CYS A 123 -2.47 1.91 -9.74
C CYS A 123 -2.66 0.86 -10.84
N ASP A 124 -1.57 0.56 -11.56
CA ASP A 124 -1.54 -0.55 -12.51
C ASP A 124 -1.63 -1.90 -11.78
N ALA A 125 -1.04 -1.96 -10.58
CA ALA A 125 -0.82 -3.13 -9.73
C ALA A 125 -1.00 -2.80 -8.25
N GLY A 126 -1.41 -3.78 -7.45
CA GLY A 126 -1.48 -3.66 -6.01
C GLY A 126 -0.76 -4.80 -5.29
N VAL A 127 -0.18 -4.47 -4.13
CA VAL A 127 0.30 -5.43 -3.15
C VAL A 127 -0.42 -5.14 -1.85
N PHE A 128 -1.06 -6.15 -1.27
CA PHE A 128 -1.74 -6.05 0.01
C PHE A 128 -1.06 -6.94 1.03
N ILE A 129 -0.50 -6.35 2.09
CA ILE A 129 0.20 -7.09 3.14
C ILE A 129 -0.76 -7.32 4.31
N CYS A 130 -1.08 -8.57 4.59
CA CYS A 130 -1.98 -8.96 5.67
C CYS A 130 -1.25 -9.71 6.80
N ALA A 131 -1.80 -9.61 8.01
CA ALA A 131 -1.31 -10.34 9.18
C ALA A 131 -2.49 -10.69 10.09
N GLN A 132 -2.27 -11.57 11.06
CA GLN A 132 -3.28 -11.90 12.06
C GLN A 132 -3.57 -10.68 12.94
N TYR A 133 -4.81 -10.57 13.42
CA TYR A 133 -5.25 -9.51 14.34
C TYR A 133 -4.27 -9.30 15.51
N GLY A 134 -3.87 -10.38 16.18
CA GLY A 134 -2.94 -10.31 17.32
C GLY A 134 -1.57 -9.75 16.93
N THR A 135 -1.05 -10.13 15.77
CA THR A 135 0.21 -9.59 15.22
C THR A 135 0.08 -8.09 14.93
N LEU A 136 -1.03 -7.67 14.29
CA LEU A 136 -1.27 -6.26 13.97
C LEU A 136 -1.44 -5.41 15.24
N LYS A 137 -2.19 -5.91 16.22
CA LYS A 137 -2.39 -5.26 17.51
C LYS A 137 -1.06 -5.03 18.23
N ALA A 138 -0.29 -6.10 18.41
CA ALA A 138 1.02 -6.02 19.07
C ALA A 138 1.95 -5.03 18.37
N ARG A 139 1.98 -5.04 17.02
CA ARG A 139 2.77 -4.07 16.24
C ARG A 139 2.28 -2.64 16.42
N ARG A 140 0.96 -2.38 16.33
CA ARG A 140 0.39 -1.03 16.50
C ARG A 140 0.67 -0.49 17.89
N GLU A 141 0.40 -1.26 18.93
CA GLU A 141 0.60 -0.86 20.33
C GLU A 141 2.08 -0.67 20.68
N SER A 142 3.00 -1.31 19.94
CA SER A 142 4.44 -1.07 20.08
C SER A 142 4.92 0.26 19.45
N ARG A 143 4.09 0.90 18.61
CA ARG A 143 4.43 2.20 18.02
C ARG A 143 4.21 3.29 19.05
N THR A 144 5.31 3.75 19.65
CA THR A 144 5.29 4.71 20.77
C THR A 144 4.76 6.09 20.41
N ALA A 145 4.91 6.54 19.15
CA ALA A 145 4.50 7.86 18.70
C ALA A 145 4.45 7.97 17.18
N TYR A 146 3.60 8.86 16.69
CA TYR A 146 3.51 9.29 15.29
C TYR A 146 3.83 10.78 15.19
N SER A 147 4.71 11.14 14.26
CA SER A 147 4.95 12.53 13.88
C SER A 147 3.82 12.98 12.94
N THR A 148 3.06 13.98 13.36
CA THR A 148 1.94 14.57 12.61
C THR A 148 2.33 15.94 12.05
N VAL A 149 1.40 16.65 11.41
CA VAL A 149 1.68 17.98 10.85
C VAL A 149 1.86 19.01 11.96
N GLU A 150 1.13 18.89 13.06
CA GLU A 150 1.11 19.88 14.15
C GLU A 150 1.78 19.39 15.44
N GLY A 151 2.28 18.15 15.49
CA GLY A 151 3.00 17.65 16.66
C GLY A 151 3.26 16.14 16.67
N ILE A 152 3.04 15.55 17.84
CA ILE A 152 3.17 14.11 18.08
C ILE A 152 1.81 13.55 18.50
N TRP A 153 1.37 12.50 17.82
CA TRP A 153 0.23 11.69 18.19
C TRP A 153 0.67 10.40 18.87
N THR A 154 -0.07 9.99 19.89
CA THR A 154 0.09 8.68 20.54
C THR A 154 -1.29 8.07 20.65
N ASP A 155 -1.42 6.83 20.17
CA ASP A 155 -2.69 6.12 20.26
C ASP A 155 -3.11 5.98 21.73
N PRO A 156 -4.34 6.40 22.11
CA PRO A 156 -4.84 6.16 23.44
C PRO A 156 -5.04 4.67 23.71
N ALA A 157 -5.13 4.29 24.99
CA ALA A 157 -5.36 2.90 25.37
C ALA A 157 -6.64 2.34 24.73
N GLY A 158 -6.53 1.17 24.07
CA GLY A 158 -7.64 0.52 23.37
C GLY A 158 -7.94 1.08 21.97
N TYR A 159 -7.19 2.07 21.48
CA TYR A 159 -7.42 2.68 20.16
C TYR A 159 -7.44 1.67 19.01
N PHE A 160 -6.57 0.65 19.07
CA PHE A 160 -6.56 -0.41 18.05
C PHE A 160 -7.88 -1.18 17.96
N ASP A 161 -8.45 -1.53 19.12
CA ASP A 161 -9.66 -2.35 19.19
C ASP A 161 -10.92 -1.55 18.85
N VAL A 162 -10.92 -0.28 19.21
CA VAL A 162 -12.09 0.60 19.12
C VAL A 162 -12.16 1.33 17.78
N ILE A 163 -11.01 1.69 17.19
CA ILE A 163 -10.94 2.51 15.97
C ILE A 163 -10.22 1.75 14.84
N VAL A 164 -8.95 1.41 15.01
CA VAL A 164 -8.10 0.90 13.90
C VAL A 164 -8.69 -0.37 13.28
N TRP A 165 -9.00 -1.37 14.10
CA TRP A 165 -9.47 -2.66 13.60
C TRP A 165 -10.89 -2.59 13.01
N PRO A 166 -11.89 -1.98 13.69
CA PRO A 166 -13.20 -1.78 13.10
C PRO A 166 -13.15 -1.00 11.77
N ASN A 167 -12.34 0.05 11.69
CA ASN A 167 -12.18 0.81 10.45
C ASN A 167 -11.51 0.00 9.35
N PHE A 168 -10.47 -0.78 9.66
CA PHE A 168 -9.86 -1.68 8.69
C PHE A 168 -10.91 -2.62 8.06
N ILE A 169 -11.75 -3.25 8.87
CA ILE A 169 -12.83 -4.14 8.39
C ILE A 169 -13.87 -3.37 7.59
N LYS A 170 -14.34 -2.23 8.12
CA LYS A 170 -15.37 -1.38 7.49
C LYS A 170 -14.93 -0.91 6.11
N TYR A 171 -13.71 -0.39 6.01
CA TYR A 171 -13.21 0.25 4.81
C TYR A 171 -12.53 -0.73 3.85
N HIS A 172 -12.40 -2.02 4.16
CA HIS A 172 -11.87 -3.02 3.20
C HIS A 172 -12.80 -4.22 3.06
N SER A 173 -14.08 -4.07 3.42
CA SER A 173 -15.04 -5.17 3.43
C SER A 173 -15.19 -5.82 2.06
N SER A 174 -15.27 -5.04 0.98
CA SER A 174 -15.33 -5.54 -0.40
C SER A 174 -14.06 -6.28 -0.80
N PHE A 175 -12.91 -5.74 -0.41
CA PHE A 175 -11.62 -6.34 -0.74
C PHE A 175 -11.41 -7.66 0.02
N VAL A 176 -11.77 -7.69 1.31
CA VAL A 176 -11.75 -8.91 2.12
C VAL A 176 -12.76 -9.94 1.58
N ALA A 177 -13.93 -9.50 1.11
CA ALA A 177 -14.93 -10.35 0.46
C ALA A 177 -14.37 -11.11 -0.75
N ALA A 178 -13.69 -10.37 -1.63
CA ALA A 178 -13.18 -10.87 -2.90
C ALA A 178 -11.96 -11.79 -2.75
N ASN A 179 -11.34 -11.82 -1.56
CA ASN A 179 -10.13 -12.58 -1.26
C ASN A 179 -10.36 -13.51 -0.03
N PRO A 180 -11.00 -14.68 -0.19
CA PRO A 180 -11.38 -15.55 0.93
C PRO A 180 -10.19 -16.03 1.81
N GLU A 181 -8.98 -16.10 1.26
CA GLU A 181 -7.77 -16.34 2.05
C GLU A 181 -7.50 -15.22 3.06
N LEU A 182 -7.87 -13.97 2.77
CA LEU A 182 -7.85 -12.87 3.72
C LEU A 182 -8.92 -13.07 4.80
N ALA A 183 -10.14 -13.41 4.42
CA ALA A 183 -11.23 -13.64 5.38
C ALA A 183 -10.88 -14.71 6.42
N THR A 184 -10.21 -15.79 6.01
CA THR A 184 -9.75 -16.85 6.93
C THR A 184 -8.65 -16.37 7.90
N ARG A 185 -7.85 -15.40 7.47
CA ARG A 185 -6.72 -14.83 8.24
C ARG A 185 -7.12 -13.64 9.12
N ILE A 186 -8.21 -12.97 8.74
CA ILE A 186 -8.76 -11.77 9.39
C ILE A 186 -9.96 -12.12 10.31
N ALA A 187 -10.50 -13.35 10.23
CA ALA A 187 -11.78 -13.77 10.80
C ALA A 187 -12.15 -13.15 12.17
N THR A 188 -13.12 -12.23 12.14
CA THR A 188 -14.18 -12.08 13.16
C THR A 188 -15.48 -11.60 12.49
N ASN A 189 -16.53 -12.42 12.60
CA ASN A 189 -17.98 -12.16 12.48
C ASN A 189 -18.47 -10.85 11.82
N GLY A 190 -18.17 -10.63 10.54
CA GLY A 190 -18.79 -9.57 9.75
C GLY A 190 -19.47 -10.14 8.50
N SER A 191 -20.72 -9.74 8.26
CA SER A 191 -21.43 -10.09 7.03
C SER A 191 -20.76 -9.43 5.83
N VAL A 192 -20.33 -10.26 4.88
CA VAL A 192 -19.65 -9.86 3.66
C VAL A 192 -20.68 -9.35 2.64
N VAL A 193 -20.58 -8.08 2.23
CA VAL A 193 -21.41 -7.51 1.17
C VAL A 193 -20.76 -7.80 -0.18
N ASN A 194 -21.57 -8.26 -1.14
CA ASN A 194 -21.11 -8.66 -2.46
C ASN A 194 -20.90 -7.43 -3.34
N THR A 195 -19.65 -7.13 -3.68
CA THR A 195 -19.24 -5.98 -4.49
C THR A 195 -18.45 -6.43 -5.71
N PRO A 196 -18.47 -5.68 -6.82
CA PRO A 196 -17.82 -6.08 -8.07
C PRO A 196 -16.32 -6.36 -7.91
N ASP A 197 -15.84 -7.39 -8.62
CA ASP A 197 -14.47 -7.95 -8.70
C ASP A 197 -13.39 -6.95 -9.25
N LEU A 198 -13.39 -5.68 -8.83
CA LEU A 198 -12.52 -4.64 -9.41
C LEU A 198 -11.01 -4.90 -9.21
N TRP A 199 -10.64 -5.66 -8.18
CA TRP A 199 -9.25 -5.80 -7.71
C TRP A 199 -8.67 -7.21 -7.78
N LYS A 200 -9.51 -8.22 -8.00
CA LYS A 200 -9.12 -9.63 -7.88
C LYS A 200 -7.94 -10.03 -8.79
N ASP A 201 -7.87 -9.42 -9.98
CA ASP A 201 -6.84 -9.73 -10.98
C ASP A 201 -5.64 -8.76 -10.96
N LYS A 202 -5.65 -7.75 -10.07
CA LYS A 202 -4.62 -6.70 -10.02
C LYS A 202 -3.87 -6.62 -8.70
N VAL A 203 -4.37 -7.24 -7.63
CA VAL A 203 -3.78 -7.16 -6.29
C VAL A 203 -3.26 -8.51 -5.86
N ILE A 204 -2.00 -8.57 -5.45
CA ILE A 204 -1.43 -9.74 -4.79
C ILE A 204 -1.54 -9.58 -3.28
N VAL A 205 -2.05 -10.62 -2.63
CA VAL A 205 -2.14 -10.71 -1.18
C VAL A 205 -0.91 -11.43 -0.63
N CYS A 206 -0.12 -10.70 0.16
CA CYS A 206 1.06 -11.20 0.85
C CYS A 206 0.80 -11.34 2.35
N SER A 207 1.49 -12.26 3.01
CA SER A 207 1.47 -12.36 4.48
C SER A 207 2.66 -11.66 5.11
N SER A 208 2.48 -11.00 6.24
CA SER A 208 3.61 -10.59 7.07
C SER A 208 4.25 -11.74 7.87
N GLU A 209 3.64 -12.93 7.85
CA GLU A 209 4.22 -14.14 8.43
C GLU A 209 5.17 -14.83 7.43
N THR A 210 5.12 -14.43 6.16
CA THR A 210 6.08 -14.84 5.13
C THR A 210 7.38 -14.06 5.33
N PRO A 211 8.56 -14.71 5.22
CA PRO A 211 9.84 -14.01 5.29
C PRO A 211 9.89 -12.80 4.35
N ALA A 212 10.56 -11.73 4.77
CA ALA A 212 10.62 -10.48 4.02
C ALA A 212 11.19 -10.67 2.60
N GLU A 213 12.21 -11.52 2.45
CA GLU A 213 12.78 -11.88 1.14
C GLU A 213 11.75 -12.54 0.22
N ASP A 214 10.99 -13.51 0.74
CA ASP A 214 9.99 -14.24 -0.05
C ASP A 214 8.83 -13.33 -0.46
N THR A 215 8.43 -12.43 0.44
CA THR A 215 7.44 -11.39 0.14
C THR A 215 7.94 -10.46 -0.96
N LEU A 216 9.17 -9.95 -0.85
CA LEU A 216 9.76 -9.09 -1.88
C LEU A 216 9.84 -9.80 -3.24
N ARG A 217 10.25 -11.08 -3.24
CA ARG A 217 10.34 -11.90 -4.44
C ARG A 217 8.98 -12.09 -5.12
N GLN A 218 7.91 -12.28 -4.34
CA GLN A 218 6.54 -12.35 -4.86
C GLN A 218 6.10 -11.02 -5.47
N CYS A 219 6.33 -9.90 -4.78
CA CYS A 219 6.01 -8.57 -5.30
C CYS A 219 6.74 -8.27 -6.62
N VAL A 220 8.02 -8.60 -6.71
CA VAL A 220 8.80 -8.38 -7.94
C VAL A 220 8.27 -9.20 -9.11
N LYS A 221 7.92 -10.48 -8.89
CA LYS A 221 7.30 -11.33 -9.93
C LYS A 221 5.97 -10.74 -10.41
N ALA A 222 5.15 -10.26 -9.47
CA ALA A 222 3.89 -9.58 -9.76
C ALA A 222 4.08 -8.43 -10.76
N VAL A 223 5.00 -7.51 -10.44
CA VAL A 223 5.26 -6.32 -11.25
C VAL A 223 5.68 -6.72 -12.67
N ILE A 224 6.54 -7.73 -12.81
CA ILE A 224 6.98 -8.23 -14.11
C ILE A 224 5.83 -8.85 -14.92
N GLU A 225 5.00 -9.69 -14.29
CA GLU A 225 3.85 -10.32 -14.95
C GLU A 225 2.84 -9.28 -15.43
N MET A 226 2.58 -8.26 -14.62
CA MET A 226 1.66 -7.18 -14.94
C MET A 226 2.20 -6.31 -16.07
N TRP A 227 3.50 -6.00 -16.06
CA TRP A 227 4.15 -5.33 -17.18
C TRP A 227 4.03 -6.15 -18.48
N ARG A 228 4.29 -7.47 -18.44
CA ARG A 228 4.17 -8.36 -19.61
C ARG A 228 2.75 -8.36 -20.18
N SER A 229 1.74 -8.44 -19.31
CA SER A 229 0.33 -8.40 -19.70
C SER A 229 0.00 -7.09 -20.43
N ARG A 230 0.38 -5.94 -19.86
CA ARG A 230 0.18 -4.63 -20.48
C ARG A 230 0.93 -4.49 -21.82
N ALA A 231 2.18 -4.93 -21.87
CA ALA A 231 2.99 -4.89 -23.09
C ALA A 231 2.44 -5.79 -24.20
N LYS A 232 1.66 -6.82 -23.87
CA LYS A 232 0.94 -7.64 -24.84
C LYS A 232 -0.31 -6.91 -25.35
N SER A 233 -1.14 -6.37 -24.45
CA SER A 233 -2.35 -5.64 -24.83
C SER A 233 -2.09 -4.37 -25.64
N ALA A 234 -0.90 -3.77 -25.54
CA ALA A 234 -0.52 -2.62 -26.37
C ALA A 234 -0.07 -2.99 -27.80
N ARG A 235 0.16 -4.28 -28.08
CA ARG A 235 0.55 -4.80 -29.40
C ARG A 235 -0.63 -5.34 -30.22
N ASP A 236 -1.77 -5.56 -29.57
CA ASP A 236 -3.04 -6.02 -30.16
C ASP A 236 -3.96 -4.82 -30.45
#